data_AF-A0A381TA46-F1
#
_entry.id   AF-A0A381TA46-F1
#
_cell.length_a   1.000
_cell.length_b   1.000
_cell.length_c   1.000
_cell.angle_alpha   90.00
_cell.angle_beta   90.00
_cell.angle_gamma   90.00
#
_symmetry.space_group_name_H-M   'P 1'
#
loop_
_entity.id
_entity.type
_entity.pdbx_description
1 polymer ?
#
loop_
_entity_poly.entity_id
_entity_poly.type
_entity_poly.pdbx_seq_one_letter_code
_entity_poly.pdbx_strand_id
1 'polypeptide(L)'
;MNNTALHRLLLILLLLNFWVSADETDWDAGIHNTEKLSFQVETFVAGFEVPWGMAFMPDERMLVTDQIGDLWVVSSDGKDKVKVSGQIPAVRAKGQGGMMDVEIHPNFINNSYIYLSFSDIFENKSHTVLVRAKLVDNKLIDT
;
A
#
# COMPACT_ATOMS: atom_id res chain seq x y z
N MET A 1 -14.54 52.62 2.72
CA MET A 1 -13.17 52.09 2.77
C MET A 1 -12.58 52.19 1.38
N ASN A 2 -11.52 52.96 1.17
CA ASN A 2 -11.02 53.22 -0.19
C ASN A 2 -10.36 51.97 -0.76
N ASN A 3 -10.50 51.73 -2.07
CA ASN A 3 -10.03 50.50 -2.74
C ASN A 3 -8.57 50.16 -2.41
N THR A 4 -7.73 51.17 -2.19
CA THR A 4 -6.33 51.03 -1.79
C THR A 4 -6.14 50.35 -0.43
N ALA A 5 -7.02 50.60 0.54
CA ALA A 5 -6.96 49.96 1.87
C ALA A 5 -7.42 48.50 1.82
N LEU A 6 -8.45 48.20 1.01
CA LEU A 6 -8.94 46.84 0.79
C LEU A 6 -7.89 45.96 0.10
N HIS A 7 -7.18 46.49 -0.91
CA HIS A 7 -6.09 45.79 -1.59
C HIS A 7 -4.90 45.50 -0.66
N ARG A 8 -4.54 46.45 0.22
CA ARG A 8 -3.49 46.24 1.22
C ARG A 8 -3.85 45.15 2.24
N LEU A 9 -5.10 45.11 2.69
CA LEU A 9 -5.57 44.08 3.61
C LEU A 9 -5.58 42.68 2.96
N LEU A 10 -6.01 42.59 1.70
CA LEU A 10 -5.96 41.34 0.91
C LEU A 10 -4.53 40.85 0.69
N LEU A 11 -3.59 41.75 0.39
CA LEU A 11 -2.16 41.41 0.25
C LEU A 11 -1.55 40.91 1.57
N ILE A 12 -1.91 41.51 2.71
CA ILE A 12 -1.45 41.08 4.03
C ILE A 12 -2.01 39.68 4.38
N LEU A 13 -3.29 39.43 4.11
CA LEU A 13 -3.92 38.10 4.26
C LEU A 13 -3.28 37.05 3.34
N LEU A 14 -2.90 37.42 2.11
CA LEU A 14 -2.18 36.51 1.20
C LEU A 14 -0.78 36.14 1.72
N LEU A 15 -0.07 37.10 2.32
CA LEU A 15 1.28 36.91 2.86
C LEU A 15 1.29 36.14 4.19
N LEU A 16 0.23 36.24 4.99
CA LEU A 16 0.06 35.46 6.23
C LEU A 16 -0.14 33.96 5.98
N ASN A 17 -0.60 33.56 4.80
CA ASN A 17 -0.73 32.15 4.42
C ASN A 17 0.60 31.48 4.03
N PHE A 18 1.70 32.25 3.92
CA PHE A 18 3.01 31.74 3.52
C PHE A 18 3.93 31.34 4.67
N TRP A 19 3.46 31.41 5.93
CA TRP A 19 4.24 31.08 7.13
C TRP A 19 3.74 29.82 7.83
N VAL A 20 3.40 28.79 7.06
CA VAL A 20 3.44 27.42 7.57
C VAL A 20 4.64 26.78 6.91
N SER A 21 5.79 26.82 7.59
CA SER A 21 6.85 25.85 7.32
C SER A 21 6.27 24.50 7.70
N ALA A 22 6.05 23.62 6.71
CA ALA A 22 5.97 22.20 7.00
C ALA A 22 7.31 21.82 7.63
N ASP A 23 7.26 21.34 8.87
CA ASP A 23 8.43 20.71 9.48
C ASP A 23 8.68 19.43 8.67
N GLU A 24 9.71 19.44 7.82
CA GLU A 24 10.15 18.28 7.01
C GLU A 24 10.86 17.25 7.91
N THR A 25 10.28 16.93 9.06
CA THR A 25 10.64 15.72 9.79
C THR A 25 10.19 14.53 8.96
N ASP A 26 11.16 13.96 8.24
CA ASP A 26 11.13 12.66 7.55
C ASP A 26 10.74 11.58 8.56
N TRP A 27 9.45 11.29 8.67
CA TRP A 27 8.92 10.34 9.66
C TRP A 27 9.21 8.88 9.26
N ASP A 28 9.63 8.67 8.02
CA ASP A 28 9.88 7.41 7.34
C ASP A 28 11.36 7.04 7.27
N ALA A 29 12.24 7.75 7.99
CA ALA A 29 13.64 7.34 8.15
C ALA A 29 14.27 7.76 9.49
N GLY A 30 15.20 6.94 9.96
CA GLY A 30 16.12 7.28 11.06
C GLY A 30 15.67 6.77 12.42
N ILE A 31 16.28 7.32 13.48
CA ILE A 31 16.03 6.87 14.86
C ILE A 31 14.95 7.75 15.49
N HIS A 32 13.86 7.13 15.92
CA HIS A 32 12.76 7.76 16.62
C HIS A 32 12.76 7.34 18.09
N ASN A 33 12.58 8.33 18.96
CA ASN A 33 12.52 8.13 20.40
C ASN A 33 11.08 8.29 20.89
N THR A 34 10.60 7.32 21.66
CA THR A 34 9.31 7.39 22.36
C THR A 34 9.56 7.43 23.86
N GLU A 35 8.51 7.62 24.66
CA GLU A 35 8.61 7.51 26.12
C GLU A 35 9.13 6.14 26.59
N LYS A 36 8.91 5.07 25.81
CA LYS A 36 9.21 3.68 26.22
C LYS A 36 10.47 3.09 25.58
N LEU A 37 10.76 3.45 24.33
CA LEU A 37 11.88 2.89 23.58
C LEU A 37 12.30 3.79 22.41
N SER A 38 13.50 3.54 21.92
CA SER A 38 13.99 4.05 20.64
C SER A 38 13.88 2.96 19.58
N PHE A 39 13.47 3.32 18.38
CA PHE A 39 13.43 2.42 17.23
C PHE A 39 14.00 3.11 15.99
N GLN A 40 14.53 2.31 15.07
CA GLN A 40 15.03 2.79 13.79
C GLN A 40 14.03 2.44 12.69
N VAL A 41 13.68 3.42 11.87
CA VAL A 41 12.89 3.24 10.65
C VAL A 41 13.85 3.20 9.48
N GLU A 42 13.75 2.12 8.70
CA GLU A 42 14.51 1.93 7.47
C GLU A 42 13.56 1.44 6.37
N THR A 43 13.79 1.92 5.15
CA THR A 43 13.09 1.38 3.98
C THR A 43 13.56 -0.04 3.72
N PHE A 44 12.66 -1.01 3.86
CA PHE A 44 12.95 -2.42 3.55
C PHE A 44 12.89 -2.70 2.04
N VAL A 45 11.86 -2.21 1.36
CA VAL A 45 11.67 -2.34 -0.09
C VAL A 45 10.83 -1.16 -0.61
N ALA A 46 11.13 -0.66 -1.81
CA ALA A 46 10.48 0.52 -2.40
C ALA A 46 9.76 0.23 -3.74
N GLY A 47 9.21 1.28 -4.36
CA GLY A 47 8.67 1.25 -5.73
C GLY A 47 7.29 0.60 -5.87
N PHE A 48 6.47 0.62 -4.82
CA PHE A 48 5.04 0.29 -4.89
C PHE A 48 4.24 1.54 -5.24
N GLU A 49 3.04 1.38 -5.79
CA GLU A 49 2.15 2.51 -6.04
C GLU A 49 1.37 2.82 -4.75
N VAL A 50 0.61 1.86 -4.23
CA VAL A 50 -0.14 1.98 -2.96
C VAL A 50 -0.17 0.61 -2.25
N PRO A 51 0.91 0.20 -1.55
CA PRO A 51 0.96 -1.09 -0.88
C PRO A 51 -0.12 -1.17 0.21
N TRP A 52 -0.83 -2.30 0.31
CA TRP A 52 -2.05 -2.41 1.13
C TRP A 52 -2.02 -3.53 2.16
N GLY A 53 -1.85 -4.78 1.72
CA GLY A 53 -1.78 -5.97 2.55
C GLY A 53 -0.47 -6.71 2.33
N MET A 54 -0.04 -7.47 3.34
CA MET A 54 1.18 -8.27 3.24
C MET A 54 1.11 -9.53 4.10
N ALA A 55 1.77 -10.59 3.64
CA ALA A 55 1.93 -11.84 4.39
C ALA A 55 3.29 -12.47 4.15
N PHE A 56 3.92 -12.97 5.23
CA PHE A 56 5.17 -13.72 5.14
C PHE A 56 4.93 -15.14 4.63
N MET A 57 5.77 -15.57 3.71
CA MET A 57 5.83 -16.92 3.19
C MET A 57 6.70 -17.81 4.11
N PRO A 58 6.54 -19.14 4.08
CA PRO A 58 7.35 -20.05 4.89
C PRO A 58 8.86 -19.99 4.62
N ASP A 59 9.27 -19.45 3.48
CA ASP A 59 10.67 -19.24 3.06
C ASP A 59 11.15 -17.80 3.29
N GLU A 60 10.50 -17.06 4.20
CA GLU A 60 10.82 -15.69 4.61
C GLU A 60 10.64 -14.61 3.53
N ARG A 61 10.24 -15.00 2.30
CA ARG A 61 9.73 -14.04 1.31
C ARG A 61 8.42 -13.45 1.77
N MET A 62 7.98 -12.38 1.11
CA MET A 62 6.72 -11.72 1.45
C MET A 62 5.85 -11.53 0.22
N LEU A 63 4.55 -11.80 0.35
CA LEU A 63 3.56 -11.30 -0.58
C LEU A 63 3.14 -9.90 -0.17
N VAL A 64 3.03 -9.00 -1.13
CA VAL A 64 2.53 -7.63 -0.94
C VAL A 64 1.49 -7.33 -2.00
N THR A 65 0.29 -6.97 -1.59
CA THR A 65 -0.73 -6.44 -2.49
C THR A 65 -0.56 -4.95 -2.67
N ASP A 66 -0.86 -4.47 -3.87
CA ASP A 66 -0.91 -3.06 -4.20
C ASP A 66 -2.36 -2.71 -4.56
N GLN A 67 -2.91 -1.65 -3.94
CA GLN A 67 -4.32 -1.24 -4.10
C GLN A 67 -4.75 -1.18 -5.56
N ILE A 68 -3.83 -0.79 -6.46
CA ILE A 68 -4.12 -0.64 -7.88
C ILE A 68 -4.44 -1.97 -8.60
N GLY A 69 -4.23 -3.12 -7.96
CA GLY A 69 -4.53 -4.45 -8.49
C GLY A 69 -3.36 -5.40 -8.56
N ASP A 70 -2.15 -4.96 -8.21
CA ASP A 70 -0.95 -5.77 -8.33
C ASP A 70 -0.73 -6.65 -7.10
N LEU A 71 -0.03 -7.75 -7.32
CA LEU A 71 0.50 -8.62 -6.27
C LEU A 71 1.99 -8.81 -6.53
N TRP A 72 2.80 -8.69 -5.49
CA TRP A 72 4.25 -8.75 -5.56
C TRP A 72 4.78 -9.84 -4.64
N VAL A 73 5.86 -10.48 -5.06
CA VAL A 73 6.72 -11.31 -4.21
C VAL A 73 7.98 -10.52 -3.94
N VAL A 74 8.28 -10.26 -2.67
CA VAL A 74 9.48 -9.56 -2.19
C VAL A 74 10.47 -10.58 -1.64
N SER A 75 11.76 -10.41 -1.94
CA SER A 75 12.83 -11.25 -1.37
C SER A 75 12.93 -11.08 0.14
N SER A 76 13.44 -12.10 0.83
CA SER A 76 13.60 -12.07 2.30
C SER A 76 14.55 -10.97 2.79
N ASP A 77 15.40 -10.43 1.93
CA ASP A 77 16.32 -9.33 2.21
C ASP A 77 15.86 -7.97 1.68
N GLY A 78 14.65 -7.90 1.09
CA GLY A 78 14.05 -6.66 0.58
C GLY A 78 14.71 -6.06 -0.66
N LYS A 79 15.80 -6.67 -1.17
CA LYS A 79 16.56 -6.13 -2.30
C LYS A 79 15.86 -6.24 -3.63
N ASP A 80 15.02 -7.27 -3.79
CA ASP A 80 14.33 -7.56 -5.04
C ASP A 80 12.83 -7.76 -4.81
N LYS A 81 12.05 -7.43 -5.84
CA LYS A 81 10.63 -7.81 -5.92
C LYS A 81 10.24 -8.16 -7.34
N VAL A 82 9.30 -9.11 -7.47
CA VAL A 82 8.78 -9.58 -8.75
C VAL A 82 7.27 -9.51 -8.72
N LYS A 83 6.68 -8.94 -9.78
CA LYS A 83 5.22 -8.91 -9.96
C LYS A 83 4.71 -10.32 -10.22
N VAL A 84 3.71 -10.76 -9.45
CA VAL A 84 3.02 -12.03 -9.67
C VAL A 84 2.23 -11.93 -10.98
N SER A 85 2.30 -12.98 -11.78
CA SER A 85 1.60 -13.06 -13.07
C SER A 85 0.48 -14.12 -13.03
N GLY A 86 -0.17 -14.37 -14.16
CA GLY A 86 -1.24 -15.37 -14.25
C GLY A 86 -2.62 -14.75 -14.08
N GLN A 87 -3.50 -15.46 -13.37
CA GLN A 87 -4.92 -15.11 -13.24
C GLN A 87 -5.15 -14.14 -12.07
N ILE A 88 -4.48 -12.98 -12.08
CA ILE A 88 -4.74 -11.95 -11.06
C ILE A 88 -6.16 -11.39 -11.26
N PRO A 89 -7.04 -11.36 -10.24
CA PRO A 89 -8.38 -10.79 -10.37
C PRO A 89 -8.33 -9.31 -10.75
N ALA A 90 -9.21 -8.90 -11.66
CA ALA A 90 -9.43 -7.48 -11.88
C ALA A 90 -10.07 -6.85 -10.64
N VAL A 91 -9.64 -5.65 -10.28
CA VAL A 91 -10.12 -4.95 -9.08
C VAL A 91 -10.75 -3.61 -9.42
N ARG A 92 -11.67 -3.16 -8.58
CA ARG A 92 -12.18 -1.79 -8.60
C ARG A 92 -11.34 -0.89 -7.69
N ALA A 93 -10.22 -0.40 -8.21
CA ALA A 93 -9.41 0.60 -7.52
C ALA A 93 -10.13 1.98 -7.50
N LYS A 94 -10.73 2.36 -6.37
CA LYS A 94 -11.37 3.66 -6.14
C LYS A 94 -11.61 3.91 -4.66
N GLY A 95 -11.13 5.06 -4.15
CA GLY A 95 -11.29 5.42 -2.75
C GLY A 95 -10.58 4.39 -1.87
N GLN A 96 -11.35 3.64 -1.06
CA GLN A 96 -10.82 2.54 -0.24
C GLN A 96 -10.87 1.16 -0.94
N GLY A 97 -11.46 1.07 -2.13
CA GLY A 97 -11.52 -0.16 -2.91
C GLY A 97 -10.28 -0.37 -3.77
N GLY A 98 -9.94 -1.63 -4.03
CA GLY A 98 -8.76 -2.07 -4.79
C GLY A 98 -8.43 -3.52 -4.49
N MET A 99 -7.19 -3.95 -4.75
CA MET A 99 -6.64 -5.14 -4.10
C MET A 99 -6.48 -4.84 -2.61
N MET A 100 -6.88 -5.77 -1.75
CA MET A 100 -6.88 -5.59 -0.30
C MET A 100 -5.91 -6.58 0.32
N ASP A 101 -6.37 -7.45 1.22
CA ASP A 101 -5.51 -8.30 2.01
C ASP A 101 -5.08 -9.58 1.27
N VAL A 102 -3.96 -10.16 1.71
CA VAL A 102 -3.44 -11.45 1.27
C VAL A 102 -3.07 -12.30 2.48
N GLU A 103 -3.42 -13.58 2.47
CA GLU A 103 -3.03 -14.51 3.54
C GLU A 103 -2.51 -15.82 2.94
N ILE A 104 -1.49 -16.39 3.58
CA ILE A 104 -0.87 -17.65 3.16
C ILE A 104 -1.60 -18.80 3.86
N HIS A 105 -1.97 -19.84 3.11
CA HIS A 105 -2.56 -21.03 3.74
C HIS A 105 -1.54 -21.67 4.72
N PRO A 106 -1.92 -22.10 5.93
CA PRO A 106 -0.97 -22.67 6.90
C PRO A 106 -0.16 -23.88 6.38
N ASN A 107 -0.78 -24.67 5.49
CA ASN A 107 -0.16 -25.79 4.77
C ASN A 107 0.43 -25.42 3.38
N PHE A 108 0.83 -24.16 3.15
CA PHE A 108 1.29 -23.66 1.84
C PHE A 108 2.37 -24.51 1.19
N ILE A 109 3.32 -25.03 1.99
CA ILE A 109 4.41 -25.89 1.50
C ILE A 109 3.87 -27.09 0.70
N ASN A 110 2.70 -27.62 1.07
CA ASN A 110 2.13 -28.81 0.45
C ASN A 110 1.01 -28.52 -0.56
N ASN A 111 0.39 -27.33 -0.52
CA ASN A 111 -0.80 -27.05 -1.33
C ASN A 111 -0.76 -25.74 -2.13
N SER A 112 0.24 -24.88 -1.87
CA SER A 112 0.47 -23.61 -2.54
C SER A 112 -0.70 -22.63 -2.48
N TYR A 113 -1.66 -22.80 -1.57
CA TYR A 113 -2.85 -21.95 -1.52
C TYR A 113 -2.58 -20.61 -0.83
N ILE A 114 -3.10 -19.54 -1.43
CA ILE A 114 -3.21 -18.22 -0.83
C ILE A 114 -4.66 -17.74 -0.89
N TYR A 115 -4.99 -16.75 -0.07
CA TYR A 115 -6.27 -16.09 -0.06
C TYR A 115 -6.07 -14.62 -0.41
N LEU A 116 -6.94 -14.08 -1.26
CA LEU A 116 -6.92 -12.67 -1.65
C LEU A 116 -8.28 -12.07 -1.40
N SER A 117 -8.30 -10.87 -0.84
CA SER A 117 -9.49 -10.03 -0.82
C SER A 117 -9.32 -8.81 -1.72
N PHE A 118 -10.40 -8.39 -2.38
CA PHE A 118 -10.39 -7.22 -3.25
C PHE A 118 -11.79 -6.64 -3.40
N SER A 119 -11.88 -5.39 -3.86
CA SER A 119 -13.15 -4.80 -4.29
C SER A 119 -13.44 -5.21 -5.72
N ASP A 120 -14.61 -5.78 -5.95
CA ASP A 120 -15.16 -6.01 -7.29
C ASP A 120 -16.38 -5.11 -7.54
N ILE A 121 -16.85 -5.07 -8.79
CA ILE A 121 -18.03 -4.34 -9.21
C ILE A 121 -19.03 -5.27 -9.91
N PHE A 122 -20.24 -5.33 -9.36
CA PHE A 122 -21.36 -6.05 -9.97
C PHE A 122 -22.58 -5.13 -10.00
N GLU A 123 -23.23 -5.02 -11.15
CA GLU A 123 -24.41 -4.14 -11.36
C GLU A 123 -24.19 -2.69 -10.83
N ASN A 124 -23.02 -2.11 -11.10
CA ASN A 124 -22.60 -0.77 -10.63
C ASN A 124 -22.49 -0.59 -9.10
N LYS A 125 -22.48 -1.68 -8.32
CA LYS A 125 -22.24 -1.66 -6.88
C LYS A 125 -20.92 -2.34 -6.55
N SER A 126 -20.17 -1.76 -5.63
CA SER A 126 -18.92 -2.34 -5.14
C SER A 126 -19.18 -3.28 -3.97
N HIS A 127 -18.47 -4.39 -3.94
CA HIS A 127 -18.50 -5.36 -2.85
C HIS A 127 -17.10 -5.96 -2.65
N THR A 128 -16.85 -6.44 -1.44
CA THR A 128 -15.61 -7.15 -1.12
C THR A 128 -15.76 -8.62 -1.53
N VAL A 129 -14.80 -9.11 -2.30
CA VAL A 129 -14.69 -10.51 -2.72
C VAL A 129 -13.53 -11.15 -1.97
N LEU A 130 -13.67 -12.43 -1.65
CA LEU A 130 -12.61 -13.29 -1.12
C LEU A 130 -12.45 -14.47 -2.08
N VAL A 131 -11.23 -14.70 -2.55
CA VAL A 131 -10.89 -15.85 -3.39
C VAL A 131 -9.77 -16.66 -2.76
N ARG A 132 -9.70 -17.93 -3.12
CA ARG A 132 -8.56 -18.80 -2.87
C ARG A 132 -7.95 -19.18 -4.20
N ALA A 133 -6.64 -19.06 -4.31
CA ALA A 133 -5.89 -19.40 -5.51
C ALA A 133 -4.60 -20.10 -5.15
N LYS A 134 -3.95 -20.75 -6.11
CA LYS A 134 -2.60 -21.30 -5.92
C LYS A 134 -1.55 -20.35 -6.46
N LEU A 135 -0.47 -20.20 -5.70
CA LEU A 135 0.73 -19.48 -6.11
C LEU A 135 1.83 -20.50 -6.46
N VAL A 136 2.12 -20.65 -7.74
CA VAL A 136 3.15 -21.58 -8.26
C VAL A 136 4.08 -20.81 -9.18
N ASP A 137 5.39 -20.84 -8.93
CA ASP A 137 6.41 -20.14 -9.72
C ASP A 137 6.12 -18.64 -9.92
N ASN A 138 5.66 -17.96 -8.86
CA ASN A 138 5.20 -16.56 -8.88
C ASN A 138 4.08 -16.31 -9.91
N LYS A 139 3.23 -17.32 -10.14
CA LYS A 139 2.01 -17.24 -10.94
C LYS A 139 0.81 -17.64 -10.12
N LEU A 140 -0.25 -16.86 -10.23
CA LEU A 140 -1.54 -17.18 -9.65
C LEU A 140 -2.34 -18.04 -10.64
N ILE A 141 -2.84 -19.17 -10.15
CA ILE A 141 -3.70 -20.11 -10.89
C ILE A 141 -4.89 -20.51 -10.02
N ASP A 142 -5.95 -21.04 -10.65
CA ASP A 142 -7.17 -21.52 -9.97
C ASP A 142 -7.93 -20.40 -9.22
N THR A 143 -7.95 -19.17 -9.73
CA THR A 143 -8.77 -18.04 -9.21
C THR A 143 -10.22 -18.08 -9.67
#